data_AF-A0A4R8IHU8-F1
#
_entry.id   AF-A0A4R8IHU8-F1
#
_cell.length_a   1.000
_cell.length_b   1.000
_cell.length_c   1.000
_cell.angle_alpha   90.00
_cell.angle_beta   90.00
_cell.angle_gamma   90.00
#
_symmetry.space_group_name_H-M   'P 1'
#
loop_
_entity.id
_entity.type
_entity.pdbx_description
1 polymer ?
#
loop_
_entity_poly.entity_id
_entity_poly.type
_entity_poly.pdbx_seq_one_letter_code
_entity_poly.pdbx_strand_id
1 'polypeptide(L)'
;MITKLKKEFEDLYFREISTVKGLENLSGKIPIAKNTLRRFLGKMKSESNLSVHSLNTISKFLNYKNFEDFKNQQEKNPISILDLGTKQFYDFLKERKPKNELESVFQNINIQNAERIINNPDLLRLFFLEYRDSADVLEYVLGWHPTYHRSADSDYQDVLLNVASHTKISHFGVFANSFVILGKFFSEDNPDFEKHFKDLEKSYQKMKKEFGNQYIFPVARFSVAKLFVLHAQDSEDLRDFINEQIQLPINENLDELQTIVFKVHFADALNKIGKYEDSFALMNDYNEDDFDEIWTKYYHEKYKYLFIVTKIMTLLGLGKTKEAKQYFDDFKIDWKDRHLTFDIASYIKLQYFTLGYFLDKINSENYLKNLKNEIEITGFKRWNSIFERLKC
;
A
#
# COMPACT_ATOMS: atom_id res chain seq x y z
N MET A 1 -28.18 -23.69 4.51
CA MET A 1 -27.67 -22.32 4.31
C MET A 1 -27.60 -21.51 5.59
N ILE A 2 -28.70 -21.32 6.31
CA ILE A 2 -28.70 -20.56 7.59
C ILE A 2 -27.73 -21.16 8.61
N THR A 3 -27.61 -22.50 8.69
CA THR A 3 -26.62 -23.17 9.56
C THR A 3 -25.17 -22.85 9.21
N LYS A 4 -24.85 -22.63 7.92
CA LYS A 4 -23.49 -22.24 7.48
C LYS A 4 -23.23 -20.78 7.80
N LEU A 5 -24.19 -19.89 7.51
CA LEU A 5 -24.13 -18.47 7.90
C LEU A 5 -23.95 -18.34 9.43
N LYS A 6 -24.67 -19.17 10.19
CA LYS A 6 -24.55 -19.27 11.64
C LYS A 6 -23.16 -19.72 12.04
N LYS A 7 -22.63 -20.79 11.42
CA LYS A 7 -21.29 -21.29 11.72
C LYS A 7 -20.22 -20.22 11.46
N GLU A 8 -20.24 -19.57 10.29
CA GLU A 8 -19.29 -18.49 9.97
C GLU A 8 -19.42 -17.30 10.93
N PHE A 9 -20.65 -16.98 11.35
CA PHE A 9 -20.90 -15.97 12.37
C PHE A 9 -20.38 -16.40 13.75
N GLU A 10 -20.53 -17.68 14.12
CA GLU A 10 -20.05 -18.24 15.38
C GLU A 10 -18.52 -18.31 15.42
N ASP A 11 -17.89 -18.61 14.29
CA ASP A 11 -16.45 -18.67 14.15
C ASP A 11 -15.83 -17.26 14.25
N LEU A 12 -16.44 -16.25 13.60
CA LEU A 12 -15.96 -14.86 13.62
C LEU A 12 -16.16 -14.16 14.97
N TYR A 13 -17.23 -14.49 15.70
CA TYR A 13 -17.61 -13.79 16.94
C TYR A 13 -17.61 -14.70 18.16
N PHE A 14 -16.86 -15.81 18.11
CA PHE A 14 -16.86 -16.86 19.12
C PHE A 14 -16.75 -16.32 20.56
N ARG A 15 -15.83 -15.37 20.80
CA ARG A 15 -15.58 -14.79 22.12
C ARG A 15 -16.77 -13.97 22.63
N GLU A 16 -17.37 -13.15 21.76
CA GLU A 16 -18.49 -12.28 22.08
C GLU A 16 -19.78 -13.08 22.28
N ILE A 17 -20.04 -14.07 21.44
CA ILE A 17 -21.26 -14.86 21.55
C ILE A 17 -21.25 -15.79 22.76
N SER A 18 -20.07 -16.09 23.31
CA SER A 18 -19.89 -17.00 24.46
C SER A 18 -20.38 -16.42 25.78
N THR A 19 -20.59 -15.10 25.87
CA THR A 19 -21.05 -14.44 27.09
C THR A 19 -22.29 -13.57 26.84
N VAL A 20 -23.12 -13.39 27.87
CA VAL A 20 -24.32 -12.54 27.77
C VAL A 20 -23.96 -11.08 27.50
N LYS A 21 -22.88 -10.59 28.13
CA LYS A 21 -22.34 -9.24 27.95
C LYS A 21 -21.74 -9.04 26.56
N GLY A 22 -21.05 -10.05 26.02
CA GLY A 22 -20.54 -10.03 24.65
C GLY A 22 -21.66 -9.98 23.60
N LEU A 23 -22.76 -10.71 23.82
CA LEU A 23 -23.96 -10.63 22.95
C LEU A 23 -24.64 -9.26 23.00
N GLU A 24 -24.66 -8.60 24.16
CA GLU A 24 -25.17 -7.22 24.30
C GLU A 24 -24.30 -6.24 23.51
N ASN A 25 -22.98 -6.31 23.68
CA ASN A 25 -22.04 -5.50 22.92
C ASN A 25 -22.17 -5.75 21.41
N LEU A 26 -22.36 -7.00 20.99
CA LEU A 26 -22.53 -7.35 19.58
C LEU A 26 -23.84 -6.78 19.01
N SER A 27 -24.94 -6.81 19.77
CA SER A 27 -26.22 -6.22 19.35
C SER A 27 -26.23 -4.69 19.31
N GLY A 28 -25.25 -4.02 19.93
CA GLY A 28 -25.03 -2.58 19.76
C GLY A 28 -24.22 -2.25 18.51
N LYS A 29 -23.41 -3.19 18.01
CA LYS A 29 -22.58 -3.03 16.80
C LYS A 29 -23.30 -3.50 15.53
N ILE A 30 -24.09 -4.57 15.63
CA ILE A 30 -24.95 -5.10 14.57
C ILE A 30 -26.33 -4.53 14.82
N PRO A 31 -26.99 -3.87 13.85
CA PRO A 31 -28.34 -3.32 14.03
C PRO A 31 -29.40 -4.44 14.04
N ILE A 32 -29.26 -5.38 14.99
CA ILE A 32 -30.10 -6.55 15.22
C ILE A 32 -30.31 -6.67 16.72
N ALA A 33 -31.57 -6.79 17.12
CA ALA A 33 -31.93 -6.97 18.51
C ALA A 33 -31.28 -8.23 19.11
N LYS A 34 -30.80 -8.12 20.35
CA LYS A 34 -30.17 -9.21 21.13
C LYS A 34 -30.94 -10.53 21.06
N ASN A 35 -32.27 -10.49 21.16
CA ASN A 35 -33.11 -11.69 21.13
C ASN A 35 -33.18 -12.33 19.74
N THR A 36 -33.17 -11.52 18.67
CA THR A 36 -33.08 -11.99 17.28
C THR A 36 -31.74 -12.66 17.03
N LEU A 37 -30.65 -12.09 17.55
CA LEU A 37 -29.32 -12.67 17.49
C LEU A 37 -29.22 -13.99 18.26
N ARG A 38 -29.81 -14.07 19.46
CA ARG A 38 -29.88 -15.31 20.24
C ARG A 38 -30.68 -16.41 19.54
N ARG A 39 -31.78 -16.07 18.85
CA ARG A 39 -32.54 -17.02 18.01
C ARG A 39 -31.70 -17.53 16.85
N PHE A 40 -30.99 -16.64 16.16
CA PHE A 40 -30.07 -17.01 15.07
C PHE A 40 -28.97 -17.98 15.53
N LEU A 41 -28.38 -17.73 16.70
CA LEU A 41 -27.38 -18.61 17.30
C LEU A 41 -27.99 -19.90 17.90
N GLY A 42 -29.30 -20.10 17.84
CA GLY A 42 -29.97 -21.26 18.46
C GLY A 42 -29.90 -21.27 19.99
N LYS A 43 -29.56 -20.15 20.63
CA LYS A 43 -29.49 -19.97 22.09
C LYS A 43 -30.84 -19.59 22.72
N MET A 44 -31.88 -19.55 21.91
CA MET A 44 -33.26 -19.34 22.33
C MET A 44 -34.18 -20.10 21.36
N LYS A 45 -35.17 -20.83 21.90
CA LYS A 45 -36.20 -21.47 21.06
C LYS A 45 -36.99 -20.40 20.31
N SER A 46 -37.33 -20.73 19.07
CA SER A 46 -38.01 -19.82 18.15
C SER A 46 -39.31 -20.47 17.69
N GLU A 47 -40.40 -19.73 17.72
CA GLU A 47 -41.70 -20.13 17.15
C GLU A 47 -41.84 -19.75 15.65
N SER A 48 -40.88 -19.00 15.10
CA SER A 48 -40.94 -18.47 13.73
C SER A 48 -39.56 -18.34 13.09
N ASN A 49 -39.45 -18.65 11.81
CA ASN A 49 -38.20 -18.47 11.05
C ASN A 49 -37.71 -17.01 11.10
N LEU A 50 -36.38 -16.82 11.06
CA LEU A 50 -35.78 -15.49 10.97
C LEU A 50 -36.23 -14.77 9.71
N SER A 51 -36.48 -13.46 9.83
CA SER A 51 -36.86 -12.64 8.69
C SER A 51 -35.70 -12.54 7.68
N VAL A 52 -36.05 -12.38 6.39
CA VAL A 52 -35.08 -12.13 5.32
C VAL A 52 -34.29 -10.85 5.59
N HIS A 53 -34.91 -9.83 6.20
CA HIS A 53 -34.22 -8.62 6.60
C HIS A 53 -33.12 -8.90 7.63
N SER A 54 -33.41 -9.69 8.67
CA SER A 54 -32.42 -10.10 9.67
C SER A 54 -31.29 -10.92 9.04
N LEU A 55 -31.62 -11.85 8.15
CA LEU A 55 -30.61 -12.63 7.42
C LEU A 55 -29.74 -11.75 6.52
N ASN A 56 -30.32 -10.79 5.81
CA ASN A 56 -29.59 -9.82 5.01
C ASN A 56 -28.69 -8.92 5.86
N THR A 57 -29.16 -8.49 7.03
CA THR A 57 -28.36 -7.68 7.95
C THR A 57 -27.20 -8.48 8.53
N ILE A 58 -27.41 -9.75 8.90
CA ILE A 58 -26.33 -10.65 9.34
C ILE A 58 -25.34 -10.88 8.20
N SER A 59 -25.82 -11.18 7.00
CA SER A 59 -24.97 -11.38 5.82
C SER A 59 -24.18 -10.11 5.47
N LYS A 60 -24.79 -8.93 5.52
CA LYS A 60 -24.10 -7.64 5.37
C LYS A 60 -23.09 -7.38 6.45
N PHE A 61 -23.36 -7.81 7.68
CA PHE A 61 -22.40 -7.69 8.78
C PHE A 61 -21.24 -8.68 8.66
N LEU A 62 -21.45 -9.79 7.97
CA LEU A 62 -20.40 -10.68 7.46
C LEU A 62 -19.84 -10.22 6.10
N ASN A 63 -20.17 -8.98 5.69
CA ASN A 63 -19.74 -8.27 4.47
C ASN A 63 -20.11 -8.97 3.14
N TYR A 64 -21.23 -9.71 3.11
CA TYR A 64 -21.92 -10.12 1.89
C TYR A 64 -22.94 -9.06 1.48
N LYS A 65 -23.20 -8.88 0.18
CA LYS A 65 -24.18 -7.90 -0.31
C LYS A 65 -25.57 -8.13 0.30
N ASN A 66 -25.95 -9.40 0.45
CA ASN A 66 -27.18 -9.87 1.09
C ASN A 66 -27.10 -11.39 1.33
N PHE A 67 -28.17 -12.00 1.83
CA PHE A 67 -28.21 -13.44 2.10
C PHE A 67 -28.15 -14.30 0.83
N GLU A 68 -28.55 -13.77 -0.33
CA GLU A 68 -28.45 -14.49 -1.59
C GLU A 68 -27.00 -14.54 -2.10
N ASP A 69 -26.27 -13.43 -1.99
CA ASP A 69 -24.84 -13.35 -2.25
C ASP A 69 -24.06 -14.34 -1.36
N PHE A 70 -24.41 -14.43 -0.08
CA PHE A 70 -23.85 -15.45 0.82
C PHE A 70 -24.08 -16.89 0.32
N LYS A 71 -25.27 -17.21 -0.18
CA LYS A 71 -25.55 -18.56 -0.71
C LYS A 71 -24.74 -18.86 -1.97
N ASN A 72 -24.50 -17.85 -2.79
CA ASN A 72 -23.81 -17.97 -4.08
C ASN A 72 -22.28 -18.09 -3.94
N GLN A 73 -21.69 -17.60 -2.84
CA GLN A 73 -20.24 -17.69 -2.58
C GLN A 73 -19.79 -19.04 -2.02
N GLN A 74 -20.46 -20.13 -2.43
CA GLN A 74 -20.44 -21.44 -1.76
C GLN A 74 -19.08 -22.17 -1.72
N GLU A 75 -18.08 -21.77 -2.53
CA GLU A 75 -16.81 -22.50 -2.70
C GLU A 75 -15.60 -21.89 -1.97
N LYS A 76 -15.70 -20.69 -1.40
CA LYS A 76 -14.59 -20.08 -0.65
C LYS A 76 -14.84 -20.19 0.85
N ASN A 77 -14.15 -21.13 1.50
CA ASN A 77 -14.21 -21.34 2.94
C ASN A 77 -13.39 -20.23 3.64
N PRO A 78 -13.97 -19.25 4.37
CA PRO A 78 -13.21 -18.11 4.86
C PRO A 78 -12.16 -18.49 5.94
N ILE A 79 -12.41 -19.58 6.67
CA ILE A 79 -11.62 -19.98 7.85
C ILE A 79 -10.37 -20.81 7.48
N SER A 80 -10.24 -21.29 6.24
CA SER A 80 -8.99 -21.95 5.79
C SER A 80 -7.97 -20.96 5.23
N ILE A 81 -8.28 -19.66 5.23
CA ILE A 81 -7.55 -18.66 4.46
C ILE A 81 -6.48 -17.99 5.35
N LEU A 82 -6.80 -17.53 6.57
CA LEU A 82 -5.77 -17.19 7.56
C LEU A 82 -5.30 -18.50 8.22
N ASP A 83 -4.19 -19.06 7.74
CA ASP A 83 -3.67 -20.28 8.37
C ASP A 83 -3.35 -20.04 9.86
N LEU A 84 -3.42 -21.11 10.65
CA LEU A 84 -3.23 -21.07 12.09
C LEU A 84 -1.89 -20.44 12.48
N GLY A 85 -0.84 -20.61 11.65
CA GLY A 85 0.50 -20.07 11.90
C GLY A 85 0.54 -18.55 11.78
N THR A 86 -0.08 -17.99 10.73
CA THR A 86 -0.26 -16.54 10.56
C THR A 86 -1.07 -15.95 11.72
N LYS A 87 -2.15 -16.62 12.12
CA LYS A 87 -2.94 -16.16 13.26
C LYS A 87 -2.13 -16.13 14.55
N GLN A 88 -1.44 -17.22 14.86
CA GLN A 88 -0.58 -17.32 16.06
C GLN A 88 0.53 -16.25 16.06
N PHE A 89 1.11 -15.97 14.90
CA PHE A 89 2.13 -14.93 14.75
C PHE A 89 1.60 -13.53 15.12
N TYR A 90 0.46 -13.13 14.57
CA TYR A 90 -0.10 -11.80 14.83
C TYR A 90 -0.79 -11.69 16.20
N ASP A 91 -1.38 -12.77 16.71
CA ASP A 91 -1.85 -12.84 18.10
C ASP A 91 -0.67 -12.65 19.08
N PHE A 92 0.50 -13.24 18.78
CA PHE A 92 1.71 -13.00 19.57
C PHE A 92 2.13 -11.52 19.53
N LEU A 93 2.17 -10.89 18.36
CA LEU A 93 2.52 -9.47 18.22
C LEU A 93 1.56 -8.54 18.96
N LYS A 94 0.27 -8.89 18.97
CA LYS A 94 -0.76 -8.18 19.71
C LYS A 94 -0.53 -8.24 21.22
N GLU A 95 -0.08 -9.38 21.73
CA GLU A 95 0.15 -9.59 23.17
C GLU A 95 1.55 -9.14 23.63
N ARG A 96 2.56 -9.18 22.74
CA ARG A 96 3.97 -8.92 23.04
C ARG A 96 4.67 -8.29 21.85
N LYS A 97 5.34 -7.14 22.09
CA LYS A 97 6.25 -6.57 21.10
C LYS A 97 7.52 -7.43 20.99
N PRO A 98 8.09 -7.62 19.78
CA PRO A 98 9.37 -8.29 19.62
C PRO A 98 10.43 -7.56 20.46
N LYS A 99 11.36 -8.32 21.04
CA LYS A 99 12.59 -7.73 21.58
C LYS A 99 13.46 -7.32 20.39
N ASN A 100 14.15 -6.18 20.48
CA ASN A 100 14.99 -5.63 19.41
C ASN A 100 15.96 -6.66 18.79
N GLU A 101 16.46 -7.61 19.58
CA GLU A 101 17.39 -8.68 19.12
C GLU A 101 16.76 -9.69 18.14
N LEU A 102 15.43 -9.82 18.12
CA LEU A 102 14.69 -10.75 17.26
C LEU A 102 13.93 -10.06 16.12
N GLU A 103 14.02 -8.73 16.02
CA GLU A 103 13.26 -7.93 15.05
C GLU A 103 13.47 -8.43 13.60
N SER A 104 14.70 -8.74 13.21
CA SER A 104 15.01 -9.24 11.86
C SER A 104 14.33 -10.58 11.55
N VAL A 105 14.25 -11.49 12.53
CA VAL A 105 13.55 -12.78 12.39
C VAL A 105 12.05 -12.56 12.24
N PHE A 106 11.48 -11.66 13.05
CA PHE A 106 10.07 -11.33 12.96
C PHE A 106 9.72 -10.63 11.64
N GLN A 107 10.58 -9.74 11.13
CA GLN A 107 10.37 -9.08 9.83
C GLN A 107 10.47 -10.07 8.66
N ASN A 108 11.36 -11.05 8.71
CA ASN A 108 11.45 -12.11 7.69
C ASN A 108 10.22 -13.04 7.66
N ILE A 109 9.57 -13.26 8.80
CA ILE A 109 8.29 -13.98 8.86
C ILE A 109 7.14 -13.07 8.41
N ASN A 110 7.19 -11.80 8.81
CA ASN A 110 6.17 -10.82 8.47
C ASN A 110 6.07 -10.58 6.97
N ILE A 111 7.19 -10.46 6.25
CA ILE A 111 7.17 -10.18 4.81
C ILE A 111 6.41 -11.26 4.03
N GLN A 112 6.58 -12.53 4.38
CA GLN A 112 5.88 -13.65 3.73
C GLN A 112 4.38 -13.63 4.05
N ASN A 113 4.04 -13.36 5.31
CA ASN A 113 2.65 -13.25 5.73
C ASN A 113 1.97 -12.02 5.10
N ALA A 114 2.64 -10.88 5.08
CA ALA A 114 2.16 -9.63 4.51
C ALA A 114 1.94 -9.76 3.01
N GLU A 115 2.87 -10.39 2.27
CA GLU A 115 2.70 -10.67 0.84
C GLU A 115 1.41 -11.46 0.60
N ARG A 116 1.24 -12.55 1.35
CA ARG A 116 0.07 -13.41 1.23
C ARG A 116 -1.22 -12.68 1.60
N ILE A 117 -1.21 -11.90 2.68
CA ILE A 117 -2.38 -11.16 3.18
C ILE A 117 -2.77 -10.07 2.19
N ILE A 118 -1.83 -9.21 1.80
CA ILE A 118 -2.09 -8.00 1.03
C ILE A 118 -2.48 -8.32 -0.42
N ASN A 119 -1.85 -9.35 -1.03
CA ASN A 119 -2.10 -9.70 -2.43
C ASN A 119 -3.41 -10.47 -2.64
N ASN A 120 -4.10 -10.87 -1.58
CA ASN A 120 -5.36 -11.60 -1.66
C ASN A 120 -6.47 -10.78 -1.00
N PRO A 121 -7.42 -10.21 -1.77
CA PRO A 121 -8.53 -9.41 -1.25
C PRO A 121 -9.34 -10.08 -0.13
N ASP A 122 -9.62 -11.37 -0.28
CA ASP A 122 -10.39 -12.13 0.71
C ASP A 122 -9.59 -12.29 2.02
N LEU A 123 -8.29 -12.53 1.91
CA LEU A 123 -7.37 -12.59 3.05
C LEU A 123 -7.22 -11.26 3.76
N LEU A 124 -6.94 -10.20 3.01
CA LEU A 124 -6.77 -8.85 3.52
C LEU A 124 -8.01 -8.44 4.33
N ARG A 125 -9.19 -8.72 3.78
CA ARG A 125 -10.46 -8.48 4.46
C ARG A 125 -10.59 -9.27 5.76
N LEU A 126 -10.29 -10.57 5.75
CA LEU A 126 -10.38 -11.41 6.95
C LEU A 126 -9.38 -10.97 8.03
N PHE A 127 -8.14 -10.69 7.62
CA PHE A 127 -7.09 -10.17 8.47
C PHE A 127 -7.52 -8.84 9.12
N PHE A 128 -8.03 -7.92 8.31
CA PHE A 128 -8.53 -6.64 8.78
C PHE A 128 -9.69 -6.81 9.77
N LEU A 129 -10.64 -7.71 9.53
CA LEU A 129 -11.75 -7.95 10.47
C LEU A 129 -11.29 -8.47 11.83
N GLU A 130 -10.31 -9.37 11.85
CA GLU A 130 -9.75 -9.94 13.09
C GLU A 130 -8.96 -8.89 13.89
N TYR A 131 -8.17 -8.05 13.19
CA TYR A 131 -7.21 -7.14 13.81
C TYR A 131 -7.60 -5.66 13.76
N ARG A 132 -8.81 -5.29 13.32
CA ARG A 132 -9.26 -3.88 13.19
C ARG A 132 -9.07 -3.03 14.46
N ASP A 133 -9.19 -3.65 15.62
CA ASP A 133 -9.07 -2.99 16.92
C ASP A 133 -7.62 -3.03 17.48
N SER A 134 -6.66 -3.51 16.67
CA SER A 134 -5.25 -3.74 17.04
C SER A 134 -4.32 -2.97 16.08
N ALA A 135 -4.21 -1.65 16.29
CA ALA A 135 -3.43 -0.75 15.45
C ALA A 135 -2.00 -1.26 15.21
N ASP A 136 -1.29 -1.69 16.26
CA ASP A 136 0.07 -2.24 16.17
C ASP A 136 0.20 -3.40 15.16
N VAL A 137 -0.79 -4.30 15.09
CA VAL A 137 -0.76 -5.46 14.17
C VAL A 137 -1.00 -5.01 12.72
N LEU A 138 -1.98 -4.12 12.51
CA LEU A 138 -2.26 -3.57 11.19
C LEU A 138 -1.08 -2.73 10.68
N GLU A 139 -0.47 -1.95 11.55
CA GLU A 139 0.74 -1.18 11.26
C GLU A 139 1.91 -2.10 10.90
N TYR A 140 2.05 -3.21 11.62
CA TYR A 140 3.10 -4.19 11.37
C TYR A 140 3.00 -4.82 9.98
N VAL A 141 1.79 -5.11 9.49
CA VAL A 141 1.58 -5.67 8.15
C VAL A 141 1.64 -4.61 7.06
N LEU A 142 0.93 -3.51 7.24
CA LEU A 142 0.69 -2.55 6.17
C LEU A 142 1.79 -1.49 6.07
N GLY A 143 2.38 -1.09 7.20
CA GLY A 143 3.35 0.02 7.25
C GLY A 143 4.76 -0.39 6.87
N TRP A 144 5.15 -1.60 7.25
CA TRP A 144 6.44 -2.17 6.88
C TRP A 144 6.50 -2.59 5.41
N HIS A 145 5.34 -2.84 4.80
CA HIS A 145 5.23 -3.33 3.42
C HIS A 145 4.29 -2.45 2.55
N PRO A 146 4.71 -1.20 2.25
CA PRO A 146 4.02 -0.31 1.31
C PRO A 146 3.76 -0.94 -0.05
N THR A 147 2.56 -1.47 -0.24
CA THR A 147 2.27 -2.23 -1.46
C THR A 147 1.77 -1.31 -2.57
N TYR A 148 2.66 -0.96 -3.49
CA TYR A 148 2.38 -0.06 -4.62
C TYR A 148 1.32 -0.64 -5.56
N HIS A 149 1.41 -1.92 -5.90
CA HIS A 149 0.54 -2.51 -6.94
C HIS A 149 -0.93 -2.62 -6.50
N ARG A 150 -1.20 -2.67 -5.20
CA ARG A 150 -2.57 -2.66 -4.63
C ARG A 150 -3.06 -1.25 -4.32
N SER A 151 -2.23 -0.21 -4.48
CA SER A 151 -2.57 1.14 -4.04
C SER A 151 -3.79 1.72 -4.79
N ALA A 152 -4.06 1.26 -6.01
CA ALA A 152 -5.25 1.61 -6.78
C ALA A 152 -6.52 0.83 -6.38
N ASP A 153 -6.38 -0.26 -5.60
CA ASP A 153 -7.49 -1.14 -5.27
C ASP A 153 -8.30 -0.60 -4.09
N SER A 154 -9.63 -0.52 -4.27
CA SER A 154 -10.52 0.08 -3.27
C SER A 154 -10.51 -0.65 -1.92
N ASP A 155 -10.41 -1.98 -1.92
CA ASP A 155 -10.38 -2.78 -0.70
C ASP A 155 -9.11 -2.53 0.12
N TYR A 156 -7.97 -2.36 -0.54
CA TYR A 156 -6.72 -1.99 0.11
C TYR A 156 -6.73 -0.54 0.61
N GLN A 157 -7.25 0.40 -0.18
CA GLN A 157 -7.43 1.79 0.26
C GLN A 157 -8.34 1.90 1.48
N ASP A 158 -9.45 1.18 1.53
CA ASP A 158 -10.38 1.17 2.67
C ASP A 158 -9.69 0.72 3.96
N VAL A 159 -8.84 -0.32 3.86
CA VAL A 159 -8.05 -0.80 5.00
C VAL A 159 -7.02 0.26 5.44
N LEU A 160 -6.28 0.85 4.51
CA LEU A 160 -5.32 1.93 4.82
C LEU A 160 -6.00 3.12 5.52
N LEU A 161 -7.14 3.57 5.02
CA LEU A 161 -7.90 4.69 5.58
C LEU A 161 -8.44 4.35 6.97
N ASN A 162 -8.93 3.12 7.17
CA ASN A 162 -9.36 2.70 8.48
C ASN A 162 -8.20 2.76 9.48
N VAL A 163 -7.04 2.21 9.12
CA VAL A 163 -5.87 2.23 10.01
C VAL A 163 -5.40 3.67 10.26
N ALA A 164 -5.36 4.52 9.22
CA ALA A 164 -4.99 5.93 9.35
C ALA A 164 -5.89 6.68 10.35
N SER A 165 -7.17 6.32 10.43
CA SER A 165 -8.12 6.94 11.37
C SER A 165 -7.98 6.46 12.83
N HIS A 166 -7.37 5.29 13.07
CA HIS A 166 -7.25 4.68 14.40
C HIS A 166 -5.81 4.65 14.95
N THR A 167 -4.81 4.79 14.08
CA THR A 167 -3.40 4.78 14.48
C THR A 167 -3.08 5.95 15.41
N LYS A 168 -2.27 5.66 16.43
CA LYS A 168 -1.68 6.71 17.28
C LYS A 168 -0.38 7.24 16.69
N ILE A 169 0.20 6.53 15.72
CA ILE A 169 1.48 6.80 15.10
C ILE A 169 1.28 7.75 13.92
N SER A 170 1.70 9.01 14.09
CA SER A 170 1.50 10.06 13.09
C SER A 170 2.17 9.78 11.75
N HIS A 171 3.39 9.22 11.74
CA HIS A 171 4.09 8.88 10.51
C HIS A 171 3.40 7.75 9.72
N PHE A 172 2.67 6.85 10.39
CA PHE A 172 1.83 5.86 9.71
C PHE A 172 0.61 6.53 9.06
N GLY A 173 0.02 7.54 9.71
CA GLY A 173 -1.03 8.35 9.10
C GLY A 173 -0.57 9.05 7.81
N VAL A 174 0.67 9.55 7.78
CA VAL A 174 1.28 10.11 6.56
C VAL A 174 1.40 9.05 5.48
N PHE A 175 1.97 7.91 5.84
CA PHE A 175 2.13 6.76 4.95
C PHE A 175 0.80 6.35 4.30
N ALA A 176 -0.22 6.03 5.10
CA ALA A 176 -1.47 5.46 4.63
C ALA A 176 -2.20 6.43 3.67
N ASN A 177 -2.34 7.71 4.06
CA ASN A 177 -2.98 8.70 3.20
C ASN A 177 -2.17 8.97 1.93
N SER A 178 -0.83 8.96 2.00
CA SER A 178 0.02 9.14 0.81
C SER A 178 -0.15 8.02 -0.22
N PHE A 179 -0.41 6.79 0.22
CA PHE A 179 -0.61 5.64 -0.66
C PHE A 179 -2.00 5.64 -1.30
N VAL A 180 -3.02 6.14 -0.59
CA VAL A 180 -4.35 6.38 -1.19
C VAL A 180 -4.25 7.44 -2.29
N ILE A 181 -3.55 8.54 -2.03
CA ILE A 181 -3.30 9.59 -3.03
C ILE A 181 -2.51 9.04 -4.23
N LEU A 182 -1.47 8.25 -3.99
CA LEU A 182 -0.70 7.56 -5.04
C LEU A 182 -1.61 6.71 -5.94
N GLY A 183 -2.43 5.86 -5.33
CA GLY A 183 -3.36 4.99 -6.05
C GLY A 183 -4.32 5.78 -6.93
N LYS A 184 -4.99 6.77 -6.34
CA LYS A 184 -5.90 7.67 -7.06
C LYS A 184 -5.22 8.40 -8.21
N PHE A 185 -4.01 8.93 -7.97
CA PHE A 185 -3.23 9.59 -9.00
C PHE A 185 -2.99 8.64 -10.19
N PHE A 186 -2.61 7.39 -9.96
CA PHE A 186 -2.32 6.48 -11.07
C PHE A 186 -3.56 5.84 -11.71
N SER A 187 -4.68 5.71 -11.01
CA SER A 187 -5.85 4.97 -11.49
C SER A 187 -6.98 5.85 -12.06
N GLU A 188 -7.05 7.12 -11.65
CA GLU A 188 -8.12 8.06 -12.01
C GLU A 188 -7.57 9.16 -12.95
N ASP A 189 -8.36 9.57 -13.95
CA ASP A 189 -8.00 10.70 -14.82
C ASP A 189 -8.14 12.03 -14.08
N ASN A 190 -9.25 12.21 -13.35
CA ASN A 190 -9.56 13.39 -12.54
C ASN A 190 -9.80 13.00 -11.07
N PRO A 191 -8.73 12.71 -10.31
CA PRO A 191 -8.85 12.27 -8.93
C PRO A 191 -9.36 13.36 -7.99
N ASP A 192 -10.33 13.02 -7.16
CA ASP A 192 -10.69 13.82 -5.99
C ASP A 192 -9.73 13.49 -4.83
N PHE A 193 -8.89 14.46 -4.51
CA PHE A 193 -7.92 14.37 -3.42
C PHE A 193 -8.35 15.09 -2.14
N GLU A 194 -9.39 15.93 -2.16
CA GLU A 194 -9.61 16.97 -1.14
C GLU A 194 -9.62 16.38 0.28
N LYS A 195 -10.44 15.35 0.48
CA LYS A 195 -10.55 14.66 1.77
C LYS A 195 -9.23 14.02 2.19
N HIS A 196 -8.60 13.26 1.29
CA HIS A 196 -7.39 12.49 1.59
C HIS A 196 -6.17 13.37 1.82
N PHE A 197 -6.07 14.48 1.09
CA PHE A 197 -4.98 15.43 1.23
C PHE A 197 -5.09 16.20 2.55
N LYS A 198 -6.30 16.59 2.95
CA LYS A 198 -6.52 17.22 4.27
C LYS A 198 -6.12 16.31 5.43
N ASP A 199 -6.47 15.02 5.34
CA ASP A 199 -6.09 14.03 6.35
C ASP A 199 -4.57 13.78 6.34
N LEU A 200 -3.95 13.71 5.15
CA LEU A 200 -2.49 13.63 4.99
C LEU A 200 -1.78 14.83 5.64
N GLU A 201 -2.22 16.07 5.36
CA GLU A 201 -1.63 17.28 5.93
C GLU A 201 -1.73 17.27 7.45
N LYS A 202 -2.89 16.90 8.00
CA LYS A 202 -3.07 16.78 9.45
C LYS A 202 -2.11 15.77 10.06
N SER A 203 -1.95 14.60 9.44
CA SER A 203 -1.00 13.57 9.89
C SER A 203 0.45 14.06 9.79
N TYR A 204 0.80 14.77 8.72
CA TYR A 204 2.14 15.30 8.50
C TYR A 204 2.51 16.39 9.52
N GLN A 205 1.61 17.34 9.79
CA GLN A 205 1.82 18.37 10.81
C GLN A 205 1.96 17.76 12.20
N LYS A 206 1.15 16.75 12.53
CA LYS A 206 1.28 16.00 13.78
C LYS A 206 2.65 15.30 13.87
N MET A 207 3.07 14.63 12.79
CA MET A 207 4.37 13.95 12.72
C MET A 207 5.53 14.91 12.90
N LYS A 208 5.53 16.04 12.19
CA LYS A 208 6.54 17.10 12.32
C LYS A 208 6.65 17.62 13.75
N LYS A 209 5.52 17.77 14.45
CA LYS A 209 5.51 18.19 15.86
C LYS A 209 6.08 17.13 16.80
N GLU A 210 5.80 15.86 16.55
CA GLU A 210 6.22 14.74 17.42
C GLU A 210 7.68 14.33 17.20
N PHE A 211 8.16 14.38 15.96
CA PHE A 211 9.41 13.76 15.54
C PHE A 211 10.30 14.63 14.65
N GLY A 212 9.89 15.86 14.30
CA GLY A 212 10.60 16.68 13.34
C GLY A 212 10.78 15.96 11.99
N ASN A 213 12.02 15.95 11.50
CA ASN A 213 12.42 15.26 10.26
C ASN A 213 13.07 13.90 10.48
N GLN A 214 13.00 13.33 11.68
CA GLN A 214 13.63 12.03 11.98
C GLN A 214 13.14 10.90 11.06
N TYR A 215 11.90 11.00 10.57
CA TYR A 215 11.30 10.02 9.66
C TYR A 215 11.31 10.52 8.22
N ILE A 216 12.45 10.42 7.55
CA ILE A 216 12.61 10.96 6.18
C ILE A 216 11.71 10.28 5.15
N PHE A 217 11.47 8.96 5.27
CA PHE A 217 10.64 8.25 4.29
C PHE A 217 9.19 8.77 4.29
N PRO A 218 8.51 8.93 5.45
CA PRO A 218 7.24 9.65 5.53
C PRO A 218 7.28 11.09 4.99
N VAL A 219 8.36 11.84 5.22
CA VAL A 219 8.52 13.18 4.63
C VAL A 219 8.54 13.11 3.10
N ALA A 220 9.34 12.20 2.51
CA ALA A 220 9.38 11.98 1.07
C ALA A 220 8.00 11.58 0.52
N ARG A 221 7.27 10.70 1.22
CA ARG A 221 5.91 10.28 0.85
C ARG A 221 4.90 11.43 0.88
N PHE A 222 4.97 12.30 1.89
CA PHE A 222 4.18 13.53 1.92
C PHE A 222 4.50 14.42 0.71
N SER A 223 5.79 14.66 0.44
CA SER A 223 6.22 15.52 -0.65
C SER A 223 5.79 15.01 -2.02
N VAL A 224 5.88 13.69 -2.24
CA VAL A 224 5.39 13.02 -3.46
C VAL A 224 3.88 13.16 -3.61
N ALA A 225 3.11 12.90 -2.53
CA ALA A 225 1.66 13.03 -2.59
C ALA A 225 1.23 14.48 -2.87
N LYS A 226 1.86 15.46 -2.21
CA LYS A 226 1.58 16.88 -2.46
C LYS A 226 1.94 17.29 -3.90
N LEU A 227 3.06 16.78 -4.44
CA LEU A 227 3.44 17.00 -5.85
C LEU A 227 2.33 16.54 -6.81
N PHE A 228 1.81 15.33 -6.58
CA PHE A 228 0.74 14.77 -7.41
C PHE A 228 -0.58 15.53 -7.30
N VAL A 229 -0.95 15.99 -6.10
CA VAL A 229 -2.12 16.83 -5.90
C VAL A 229 -1.97 18.16 -6.66
N LEU A 230 -0.86 18.86 -6.47
CA LEU A 230 -0.59 20.14 -7.15
C LEU A 230 -0.56 19.99 -8.68
N HIS A 231 0.07 18.93 -9.18
CA HIS A 231 0.12 18.66 -10.62
C HIS A 231 -1.27 18.36 -11.20
N ALA A 232 -2.07 17.51 -10.55
CA ALA A 232 -3.40 17.16 -11.05
C ALA A 232 -4.39 18.33 -11.00
N GLN A 233 -4.13 19.33 -10.16
CA GLN A 233 -4.95 20.54 -10.03
C GLN A 233 -4.45 21.70 -10.90
N ASP A 234 -3.40 21.49 -11.71
CA ASP A 234 -2.71 22.55 -12.46
C ASP A 234 -2.41 23.79 -11.57
N SER A 235 -1.98 23.54 -10.33
CA SER A 235 -1.78 24.58 -9.33
C SER A 235 -0.60 25.50 -9.69
N GLU A 236 -0.78 26.80 -9.51
CA GLU A 236 0.26 27.82 -9.68
C GLU A 236 1.44 27.61 -8.70
N ASP A 237 1.17 27.03 -7.53
CA ASP A 237 2.17 26.76 -6.49
C ASP A 237 3.12 25.60 -6.83
N LEU A 238 2.85 24.85 -7.91
CA LEU A 238 3.61 23.64 -8.25
C LEU A 238 5.11 23.92 -8.40
N ARG A 239 5.48 25.03 -9.07
CA ARG A 239 6.89 25.34 -9.32
C ARG A 239 7.63 25.70 -8.03
N ASP A 240 7.02 26.52 -7.19
CA ASP A 240 7.61 26.94 -5.91
C ASP A 240 7.76 25.74 -4.98
N PHE A 241 6.76 24.87 -4.93
CA PHE A 241 6.84 23.62 -4.18
C PHE A 241 8.00 22.74 -4.64
N ILE A 242 8.19 22.54 -5.96
CA ILE A 242 9.33 21.76 -6.48
C ILE A 242 10.67 22.37 -6.03
N ASN A 243 10.83 23.69 -6.15
CA ASN A 243 12.05 24.38 -5.74
C ASN A 243 12.34 24.19 -4.24
N GLU A 244 11.30 24.30 -3.39
CA GLU A 244 11.43 24.04 -1.95
C GLU A 244 11.88 22.61 -1.65
N GLN A 245 11.29 21.63 -2.33
CA GLN A 245 11.63 20.22 -2.10
C GLN A 245 13.04 19.87 -2.58
N ILE A 246 13.54 20.51 -3.65
CA ILE A 246 14.93 20.32 -4.09
C ILE A 246 15.93 20.76 -3.01
N GLN A 247 15.62 21.83 -2.27
CA GLN A 247 16.49 22.35 -1.22
C GLN A 247 16.27 21.68 0.15
N LEU A 248 15.22 20.87 0.31
CA LEU A 248 14.85 20.27 1.59
C LEU A 248 16.00 19.49 2.24
N PRO A 249 16.74 18.59 1.54
CA PRO A 249 17.81 17.85 2.18
C PRO A 249 18.91 18.74 2.80
N ILE A 250 19.22 19.84 2.12
CA ILE A 250 20.22 20.83 2.56
C ILE A 250 19.66 21.63 3.75
N ASN A 251 18.46 22.16 3.61
CA ASN A 251 17.82 23.00 4.64
C ASN A 251 17.57 22.26 5.95
N GLU A 252 17.31 20.96 5.87
CA GLU A 252 17.03 20.09 7.01
C GLU A 252 18.27 19.33 7.51
N ASN A 253 19.44 19.57 6.90
CA ASN A 253 20.71 18.94 7.24
C ASN A 253 20.59 17.42 7.36
N LEU A 254 19.96 16.79 6.36
CA LEU A 254 19.76 15.35 6.32
C LEU A 254 21.11 14.64 6.18
N ASP A 255 21.23 13.47 6.80
CA ASP A 255 22.38 12.60 6.52
C ASP A 255 22.34 12.09 5.07
N GLU A 256 23.43 11.46 4.65
CA GLU A 256 23.59 11.01 3.27
C GLU A 256 22.53 9.99 2.84
N LEU A 257 22.25 9.00 3.69
CA LEU A 257 21.23 7.98 3.44
C LEU A 257 19.84 8.61 3.34
N GLN A 258 19.52 9.52 4.26
CA GLN A 258 18.24 10.24 4.27
C GLN A 258 18.08 11.12 3.03
N THR A 259 19.15 11.82 2.65
CA THR A 259 19.19 12.65 1.43
C THR A 259 18.90 11.81 0.20
N ILE A 260 19.57 10.66 0.08
CA ILE A 260 19.37 9.72 -1.03
C ILE A 260 17.93 9.21 -1.07
N VAL A 261 17.39 8.72 0.05
CA VAL A 261 16.02 8.18 0.11
C VAL A 261 15.01 9.23 -0.34
N PHE A 262 15.16 10.47 0.14
CA PHE A 262 14.29 11.57 -0.26
C PHE A 262 14.42 11.89 -1.75
N LYS A 263 15.65 12.14 -2.23
CA LYS A 263 15.93 12.52 -3.61
C LYS A 263 15.41 11.48 -4.60
N VAL A 264 15.66 10.18 -4.35
CA VAL A 264 15.18 9.08 -5.22
C VAL A 264 13.66 9.09 -5.35
N HIS A 265 12.94 9.23 -4.23
CA HIS A 265 11.48 9.19 -4.25
C HIS A 265 10.87 10.42 -4.93
N PHE A 266 11.45 11.59 -4.67
CA PHE A 266 10.97 12.83 -5.25
C PHE A 266 11.30 12.92 -6.76
N ALA A 267 12.50 12.51 -7.16
CA ALA A 267 12.90 12.40 -8.57
C ALA A 267 12.04 11.41 -9.35
N ASP A 268 11.73 10.24 -8.77
CA ASP A 268 10.81 9.27 -9.38
C ASP A 268 9.45 9.92 -9.67
N ALA A 269 8.89 10.65 -8.70
CA ALA A 269 7.62 11.34 -8.85
C ALA A 269 7.67 12.48 -9.88
N LEU A 270 8.76 13.25 -9.93
CA LEU A 270 8.99 14.28 -10.95
C LEU A 270 8.97 13.70 -12.37
N ASN A 271 9.59 12.52 -12.58
CA ASN A 271 9.51 11.82 -13.85
C ASN A 271 8.06 11.44 -14.23
N LYS A 272 7.22 11.06 -13.26
CA LYS A 272 5.80 10.72 -13.52
C LYS A 272 4.95 11.90 -13.93
N ILE A 273 5.41 13.13 -13.71
CA ILE A 273 4.75 14.36 -14.14
C ILE A 273 5.52 15.09 -15.25
N GLY A 274 6.57 14.47 -15.81
CA GLY A 274 7.35 15.01 -16.92
C GLY A 274 8.31 16.15 -16.57
N LYS A 275 8.72 16.28 -15.30
CA LYS A 275 9.70 17.27 -14.83
C LYS A 275 11.11 16.68 -14.81
N TYR A 276 11.61 16.31 -15.99
CA TYR A 276 12.86 15.56 -16.13
C TYR A 276 14.10 16.39 -15.76
N GLU A 277 14.10 17.70 -16.00
CA GLU A 277 15.20 18.60 -15.63
C GLU A 277 15.35 18.70 -14.11
N ASP A 278 14.22 18.83 -13.39
CA ASP A 278 14.20 18.87 -11.93
C ASP A 278 14.61 17.51 -11.33
N SER A 279 14.14 16.41 -11.93
CA SER A 279 14.59 15.06 -11.57
C SER A 279 16.10 14.89 -11.75
N PHE A 280 16.64 15.38 -12.88
CA PHE A 280 18.07 15.32 -13.17
C PHE A 280 18.91 16.10 -12.15
N ALA A 281 18.44 17.30 -11.76
CA ALA A 281 19.11 18.11 -10.74
C ALA A 281 19.25 17.39 -9.39
N LEU A 282 18.31 16.51 -9.03
CA LEU A 282 18.38 15.72 -7.80
C LEU A 282 19.32 14.52 -7.92
N MET A 283 19.35 13.89 -9.09
CA MET A 283 19.97 12.58 -9.30
C MET A 283 21.41 12.65 -9.81
N ASN A 284 21.82 13.77 -10.41
CA ASN A 284 23.13 13.89 -11.06
C ASN A 284 24.32 13.86 -10.08
N ASP A 285 24.07 14.16 -8.80
CA ASP A 285 25.11 14.18 -7.77
C ASP A 285 25.54 12.77 -7.31
N TYR A 286 24.77 11.73 -7.67
CA TYR A 286 25.02 10.36 -7.20
C TYR A 286 25.29 9.39 -8.35
N ASN A 287 26.22 8.47 -8.12
CA ASN A 287 26.53 7.33 -8.96
C ASN A 287 26.17 6.01 -8.24
N GLU A 288 26.21 4.89 -8.96
CA GLU A 288 25.78 3.59 -8.41
C GLU A 288 26.70 3.08 -7.30
N ASP A 289 27.95 3.55 -7.25
CA ASP A 289 28.93 3.12 -6.26
C ASP A 289 28.70 3.77 -4.89
N ASP A 290 28.18 5.02 -4.86
CA ASP A 290 27.75 5.70 -3.63
C ASP A 290 26.74 4.84 -2.85
N PHE A 291 25.96 4.05 -3.56
CA PHE A 291 24.95 3.18 -2.99
C PHE A 291 25.50 1.90 -2.37
N ASP A 292 26.55 1.32 -2.95
CA ASP A 292 27.15 0.08 -2.45
C ASP A 292 27.95 0.31 -1.15
N GLU A 293 28.53 1.50 -0.98
CA GLU A 293 29.21 1.89 0.27
C GLU A 293 28.23 2.19 1.41
N ILE A 294 27.11 2.87 1.10
CA ILE A 294 26.11 3.29 2.10
C ILE A 294 25.22 2.12 2.57
N TRP A 295 25.01 1.09 1.73
CA TRP A 295 23.94 0.09 1.95
C TRP A 295 24.37 -1.28 2.45
N THR A 296 25.54 -1.40 3.07
CA THR A 296 25.99 -2.64 3.74
C THR A 296 25.10 -3.11 4.93
N LYS A 297 24.00 -2.42 5.26
CA LYS A 297 23.08 -2.75 6.35
C LYS A 297 21.59 -2.65 5.94
N TYR A 298 20.87 -3.79 6.01
CA TYR A 298 19.40 -3.94 6.01
C TYR A 298 18.58 -3.43 4.80
N TYR A 299 17.74 -4.29 4.19
CA TYR A 299 16.56 -3.97 3.35
C TYR A 299 16.63 -2.78 2.35
N HIS A 300 17.80 -2.49 1.74
CA HIS A 300 17.99 -1.30 0.90
C HIS A 300 18.11 -1.56 -0.61
N GLU A 301 18.17 -2.82 -1.05
CA GLU A 301 18.28 -3.16 -2.48
C GLU A 301 17.13 -2.57 -3.32
N LYS A 302 15.92 -2.50 -2.77
CA LYS A 302 14.78 -1.86 -3.45
C LYS A 302 15.00 -0.39 -3.80
N TYR A 303 15.76 0.34 -2.98
CA TYR A 303 16.11 1.74 -3.27
C TYR A 303 17.16 1.83 -4.37
N LYS A 304 18.07 0.85 -4.48
CA LYS A 304 19.00 0.72 -5.62
C LYS A 304 18.23 0.58 -6.92
N TYR A 305 17.33 -0.39 -6.98
CA TYR A 305 16.51 -0.62 -8.17
C TYR A 305 15.69 0.63 -8.54
N LEU A 306 15.07 1.29 -7.55
CA LEU A 306 14.32 2.53 -7.78
C LEU A 306 15.20 3.68 -8.27
N PHE A 307 16.39 3.86 -7.70
CA PHE A 307 17.36 4.88 -8.14
C PHE A 307 17.71 4.67 -9.61
N ILE A 308 18.10 3.45 -9.98
CA ILE A 308 18.59 3.15 -11.32
C ILE A 308 17.48 3.35 -12.37
N VAL A 309 16.28 2.80 -12.17
CA VAL A 309 15.16 3.03 -13.11
C VAL A 309 14.77 4.51 -13.19
N THR A 310 14.84 5.24 -12.07
CA THR A 310 14.56 6.68 -12.04
C THR A 310 15.60 7.45 -12.84
N LYS A 311 16.89 7.13 -12.69
CA LYS A 311 17.99 7.76 -13.43
C LYS A 311 17.85 7.51 -14.94
N ILE A 312 17.62 6.26 -15.35
CA ILE A 312 17.44 5.90 -16.75
C ILE A 312 16.22 6.64 -17.35
N MET A 313 15.09 6.68 -16.63
CA MET A 313 13.88 7.38 -17.08
C MET A 313 14.10 8.89 -17.20
N THR A 314 14.87 9.48 -16.28
CA THR A 314 15.27 10.89 -16.35
C THR A 314 16.11 11.18 -17.59
N LEU A 315 17.15 10.37 -17.84
CA LEU A 315 18.02 10.52 -19.01
C LEU A 315 17.24 10.34 -20.32
N LEU A 316 16.35 9.34 -20.38
CA LEU A 316 15.48 9.11 -21.52
C LEU A 316 14.56 10.32 -21.77
N GLY A 317 13.91 10.85 -20.74
CA GLY A 317 13.02 12.01 -20.84
C GLY A 317 13.74 13.31 -21.24
N LEU A 318 15.04 13.43 -20.96
CA LEU A 318 15.90 14.52 -21.44
C LEU A 318 16.45 14.30 -22.86
N GLY A 319 16.04 13.23 -23.55
CA GLY A 319 16.55 12.87 -24.88
C GLY A 319 17.97 12.30 -24.88
N LYS A 320 18.59 12.06 -23.72
CA LYS A 320 19.93 11.46 -23.56
C LYS A 320 19.91 9.94 -23.77
N THR A 321 19.33 9.50 -24.89
CA THR A 321 18.99 8.10 -25.17
C THR A 321 20.21 7.17 -25.15
N LYS A 322 21.39 7.64 -25.58
CA LYS A 322 22.61 6.83 -25.58
C LYS A 322 23.08 6.51 -24.16
N GLU A 323 23.10 7.51 -23.29
CA GLU A 323 23.47 7.34 -21.87
C GLU A 323 22.43 6.47 -21.16
N ALA A 324 21.13 6.75 -21.37
CA ALA A 324 20.05 5.92 -20.83
C ALA A 324 20.18 4.46 -21.25
N LYS A 325 20.49 4.20 -22.53
CA LYS A 325 20.68 2.84 -23.04
C LYS A 325 21.86 2.14 -22.36
N GLN A 326 22.99 2.82 -22.18
CA GLN A 326 24.15 2.25 -21.52
C GLN A 326 23.79 1.77 -20.10
N TYR A 327 23.22 2.66 -19.29
CA TYR A 327 22.74 2.29 -17.95
C TYR A 327 21.72 1.14 -17.97
N PHE A 328 20.80 1.12 -18.93
CA PHE A 328 19.80 0.05 -19.04
C PHE A 328 20.41 -1.31 -19.39
N ASP A 329 21.41 -1.33 -20.27
CA ASP A 329 22.09 -2.57 -20.67
C ASP A 329 22.93 -3.16 -19.51
N ASP A 330 23.49 -2.29 -18.66
CA ASP A 330 24.26 -2.66 -17.47
C ASP A 330 23.36 -3.14 -16.30
N PHE A 331 22.14 -2.60 -16.20
CA PHE A 331 21.19 -2.82 -15.09
C PHE A 331 20.24 -4.03 -15.25
N LYS A 332 20.52 -4.98 -16.14
CA LYS A 332 19.57 -6.09 -16.41
C LYS A 332 19.12 -6.81 -15.12
N ILE A 333 17.83 -6.67 -14.81
CA ILE A 333 17.21 -7.27 -13.61
C ILE A 333 16.90 -8.74 -13.89
N ASP A 334 17.43 -9.64 -13.06
CA ASP A 334 16.90 -11.00 -12.98
C ASP A 334 15.63 -10.98 -12.11
N TRP A 335 14.46 -11.11 -12.74
CA TRP A 335 13.18 -11.12 -12.02
C TRP A 335 12.97 -12.37 -11.14
N LYS A 336 13.83 -13.38 -11.25
CA LYS A 336 13.86 -14.53 -10.33
C LYS A 336 14.65 -14.22 -9.06
N ASP A 337 15.36 -13.11 -9.05
CA ASP A 337 16.12 -12.65 -7.91
C ASP A 337 15.18 -12.19 -6.79
N ARG A 338 15.42 -12.70 -5.57
CA ARG A 338 14.55 -12.50 -4.41
C ARG A 338 14.76 -11.14 -3.72
N HIS A 339 15.67 -10.33 -4.24
CA HIS A 339 16.05 -9.02 -3.68
C HIS A 339 14.96 -7.95 -3.88
N LEU A 340 14.06 -8.11 -4.86
CA LEU A 340 12.89 -7.25 -5.05
C LEU A 340 11.69 -7.76 -4.23
N THR A 341 11.33 -7.00 -3.20
CA THR A 341 10.19 -7.30 -2.34
C THR A 341 8.85 -7.02 -3.03
N PHE A 342 7.82 -7.81 -2.71
CA PHE A 342 6.49 -7.75 -3.34
C PHE A 342 5.82 -6.36 -3.25
N ASP A 343 6.19 -5.59 -2.23
CA ASP A 343 5.63 -4.28 -1.93
C ASP A 343 5.93 -3.26 -3.06
N ILE A 344 7.06 -3.39 -3.76
CA ILE A 344 7.49 -2.46 -4.81
C ILE A 344 7.75 -3.12 -6.18
N ALA A 345 7.86 -4.44 -6.26
CA ALA A 345 8.30 -5.16 -7.46
C ALA A 345 7.53 -4.76 -8.73
N SER A 346 6.19 -4.77 -8.72
CA SER A 346 5.41 -4.38 -9.90
C SER A 346 5.59 -2.90 -10.28
N TYR A 347 5.86 -2.02 -9.32
CA TYR A 347 6.14 -0.62 -9.60
C TYR A 347 7.47 -0.46 -10.36
N ILE A 348 8.49 -1.21 -9.97
CA ILE A 348 9.76 -1.27 -10.71
C ILE A 348 9.57 -1.92 -12.09
N LYS A 349 8.76 -2.99 -12.20
CA LYS A 349 8.44 -3.62 -13.49
C LYS A 349 7.79 -2.67 -14.48
N LEU A 350 6.81 -1.87 -14.04
CA LEU A 350 6.17 -0.85 -14.88
C LEU A 350 7.23 0.10 -15.49
N GLN A 351 8.17 0.57 -14.68
CA GLN A 351 9.26 1.44 -15.14
C GLN A 351 10.21 0.69 -16.07
N TYR A 352 10.68 -0.49 -15.67
CA TYR A 352 11.63 -1.29 -16.44
C TYR A 352 11.08 -1.67 -17.82
N PHE A 353 9.83 -2.14 -17.90
CA PHE A 353 9.22 -2.50 -19.18
C PHE A 353 8.95 -1.27 -20.06
N THR A 354 8.65 -0.12 -19.45
CA THR A 354 8.60 1.16 -20.19
C THR A 354 9.96 1.48 -20.81
N LEU A 355 11.03 1.42 -20.01
CA LEU A 355 12.38 1.70 -20.47
C LEU A 355 12.85 0.72 -21.55
N GLY A 356 12.61 -0.58 -21.36
CA GLY A 356 12.97 -1.62 -22.32
C GLY A 356 12.30 -1.43 -23.68
N TYR A 357 11.04 -0.96 -23.71
CA TYR A 357 10.38 -0.63 -24.98
C TYR A 357 11.14 0.43 -25.79
N PHE A 358 11.61 1.50 -25.13
CA PHE A 358 12.30 2.60 -25.78
C PHE A 358 13.79 2.33 -26.06
N LEU A 359 14.46 1.56 -25.19
CA LEU A 359 15.92 1.40 -25.19
C LEU A 359 16.40 0.08 -25.82
N ASP A 360 15.56 -0.96 -25.85
CA ASP A 360 15.84 -2.25 -26.49
C ASP A 360 14.90 -2.49 -27.67
N LYS A 361 15.32 -1.97 -28.83
CA LYS A 361 14.55 -2.07 -30.08
C LYS A 361 14.29 -3.52 -30.52
N ILE A 362 15.18 -4.46 -30.17
CA ILE A 362 15.06 -5.86 -30.59
C ILE A 362 13.89 -6.54 -29.88
N ASN A 363 13.74 -6.28 -28.57
CA ASN A 363 12.72 -6.93 -27.74
C ASN A 363 11.53 -6.00 -27.41
N SER A 364 11.41 -4.85 -28.07
CA SER A 364 10.43 -3.80 -27.79
C SER A 364 8.98 -4.31 -27.67
N GLU A 365 8.52 -5.18 -28.58
CA GLU A 365 7.18 -5.77 -28.52
C GLU A 365 6.95 -6.64 -27.28
N ASN A 366 7.96 -7.38 -26.84
CA ASN A 366 7.87 -8.17 -25.61
C ASN A 366 7.77 -7.27 -24.38
N TYR A 367 8.55 -6.18 -24.35
CA TYR A 367 8.46 -5.17 -23.31
C TYR A 367 7.08 -4.51 -23.26
N LEU A 368 6.53 -4.13 -24.42
CA LEU A 368 5.20 -3.53 -24.51
C LEU A 368 4.10 -4.49 -24.02
N LYS A 369 4.19 -5.77 -24.37
CA LYS A 369 3.26 -6.79 -23.89
C LYS A 369 3.31 -6.92 -22.36
N ASN A 370 4.51 -7.02 -21.80
CA ASN A 370 4.67 -7.14 -20.35
C ASN A 370 4.24 -5.85 -19.62
N LEU A 371 4.49 -4.67 -20.19
CA LEU A 371 4.02 -3.40 -19.67
C LEU A 371 2.49 -3.37 -19.57
N LYS A 372 1.78 -3.77 -20.64
CA LYS A 372 0.31 -3.83 -20.65
C LYS A 372 -0.22 -4.74 -19.55
N ASN A 373 0.37 -5.93 -19.38
CA ASN A 373 -0.01 -6.86 -18.32
C ASN A 373 0.19 -6.24 -16.92
N GLU A 374 1.31 -5.55 -16.67
CA GLU A 374 1.55 -4.91 -15.37
C GLU A 374 0.61 -3.73 -15.11
N ILE A 375 0.22 -2.97 -16.14
CA ILE A 375 -0.79 -1.91 -16.02
C ILE A 375 -2.16 -2.52 -15.62
N GLU A 376 -2.53 -3.66 -16.20
CA GLU A 376 -3.75 -4.38 -15.84
C GLU A 376 -3.70 -4.90 -14.39
N ILE A 377 -2.58 -5.48 -13.97
CA ILE A 377 -2.38 -6.00 -12.61
C ILE A 377 -2.44 -4.89 -11.55
N THR A 378 -1.83 -3.73 -11.84
CA THR A 378 -1.71 -2.61 -10.88
C THR A 378 -2.88 -1.64 -10.91
N GLY A 379 -3.68 -1.65 -11.98
CA GLY A 379 -4.72 -0.64 -12.21
C GLY A 379 -4.19 0.76 -12.53
N PHE A 380 -2.89 0.92 -12.80
CA PHE A 380 -2.24 2.22 -13.02
C PHE A 380 -2.45 2.77 -14.44
N LYS A 381 -3.69 3.11 -14.78
CA LYS A 381 -4.08 3.59 -16.12
C LYS A 381 -3.31 4.82 -16.59
N ARG A 382 -2.95 5.74 -15.68
CA ARG A 382 -2.16 6.94 -15.98
C ARG A 382 -0.77 6.62 -16.54
N TRP A 383 -0.29 5.38 -16.36
CA TRP A 383 0.95 4.93 -16.96
C TRP A 383 0.95 4.99 -18.49
N ASN A 384 -0.22 4.86 -19.13
CA ASN A 384 -0.34 5.08 -20.57
C ASN A 384 0.04 6.52 -20.95
N SER A 385 -0.40 7.52 -20.18
CA SER A 385 -0.03 8.92 -20.44
C SER A 385 1.46 9.18 -20.20
N ILE A 386 2.04 8.54 -19.18
CA ILE A 386 3.49 8.58 -18.93
C ILE A 386 4.26 7.99 -20.12
N PHE A 387 3.81 6.84 -20.61
CA PHE A 387 4.40 6.15 -21.75
C PHE A 387 4.33 6.99 -23.03
N GLU A 388 3.18 7.60 -23.33
CA GLU A 388 3.04 8.45 -24.52
C GLU A 388 3.96 9.68 -24.48
N ARG A 389 4.19 10.29 -23.30
CA ARG A 389 5.10 11.44 -23.19
C ARG A 389 6.56 11.10 -23.53
N LEU A 390 6.98 9.85 -23.35
CA LEU A 390 8.33 9.40 -23.68
C LEU A 390 8.52 9.07 -25.18
N LYS A 391 7.45 9.08 -25.99
CA LYS A 391 7.57 8.91 -27.45
C LYS A 391 7.98 10.17 -28.19
N CYS A 392 7.72 11.34 -27.60
CA CYS A 392 8.05 12.65 -28.14
C CYS A 392 9.53 12.97 -27.89
#